data_AF-A0A2V8RR92-F1
#
_entry.id   AF-A0A2V8RR92-F1
#
_cell.length_a   1.000
_cell.length_b   1.000
_cell.length_c   1.000
_cell.angle_alpha   90.00
_cell.angle_beta   90.00
_cell.angle_gamma   90.00
#
_symmetry.space_group_name_H-M   'P 1'
#
loop_
_entity.id
_entity.type
_entity.pdbx_description
1 polymer ?
#
loop_
_entity_poly.entity_id
_entity_poly.type
_entity_poly.pdbx_seq_one_letter_code
_entity_poly.pdbx_strand_id
1 'polypeptide(L)' 'IKSYGHKNAEYVGAVENAAEILRDHVREGDLVITLGAGSVHRAGDQLLTLLREQGLAQG' A
#
# COMPACT_ATOMS: atom_id res chain seq x y z
N ILE A 1 24.57 -13.03 13.54
CA ILE A 1 23.47 -12.09 13.83
C ILE A 1 22.54 -12.06 12.60
N LYS A 2 21.43 -12.80 12.63
CA LYS A 2 20.30 -12.67 11.69
C LYS A 2 19.02 -12.89 12.51
N SER A 3 18.74 -11.91 13.35
CA SER A 3 17.55 -11.87 14.19
C SER A 3 16.34 -11.53 13.32
N TYR A 4 15.47 -12.52 13.14
CA TYR A 4 14.03 -12.42 12.82
C TYR A 4 13.58 -11.15 12.06
N GLY A 5 13.54 -11.20 10.73
CA GLY A 5 12.83 -10.20 9.94
C GLY A 5 11.33 -10.19 10.28
N HIS A 6 10.67 -9.04 10.12
CA HIS A 6 9.22 -8.91 10.30
C HIS A 6 8.49 -9.98 9.46
N LYS A 7 7.59 -10.74 10.09
CA LYS A 7 6.93 -11.89 9.46
C LYS A 7 6.01 -11.51 8.28
N ASN A 8 5.58 -10.25 8.21
CA ASN A 8 4.78 -9.69 7.12
C ASN A 8 5.57 -8.59 6.39
N ALA A 9 6.67 -8.96 5.74
CA ALA A 9 7.38 -8.08 4.83
C ALA A 9 7.47 -8.74 3.46
N GLU A 10 6.98 -8.05 2.44
CA GLU A 10 6.90 -8.56 1.07
C GLU A 10 7.68 -7.65 0.11
N TYR A 11 8.35 -8.25 -0.87
CA TYR A 11 8.98 -7.52 -1.96
C TYR A 11 8.00 -7.44 -3.14
N VAL A 12 7.59 -6.22 -3.49
CA VAL A 12 6.53 -5.95 -4.47
C VAL A 12 7.05 -5.47 -5.83
N GLY A 13 8.37 -5.34 -5.99
CA GLY A 13 8.98 -4.83 -7.22
C GLY A 13 8.77 -3.32 -7.41
N ALA A 14 8.06 -2.94 -8.47
CA ALA A 14 7.77 -1.54 -8.78
C ALA A 14 6.85 -0.91 -7.71
N VAL A 15 7.00 0.39 -7.47
CA VAL A 15 6.28 1.08 -6.39
C VAL A 15 4.78 1.16 -6.69
N GLU A 16 4.42 1.19 -7.96
CA GLU A 16 3.05 1.19 -8.47
C GLU A 16 2.32 -0.13 -8.15
N ASN A 17 3.05 -1.25 -8.05
CA ASN A 17 2.48 -2.54 -7.63
C ASN A 17 2.05 -2.51 -6.15
N ALA A 18 2.70 -1.69 -5.33
CA ALA A 18 2.39 -1.61 -3.90
C ALA A 18 0.96 -1.10 -3.67
N ALA A 19 0.49 -0.13 -4.47
CA ALA A 19 -0.86 0.41 -4.34
C ALA A 19 -1.94 -0.63 -4.68
N GLU A 20 -1.74 -1.40 -5.75
CA GLU A 20 -2.64 -2.48 -6.16
C GLU A 20 -2.75 -3.57 -5.09
N ILE A 21 -1.61 -4.00 -4.54
CA ILE A 21 -1.57 -5.00 -3.48
C ILE A 21 -2.24 -4.46 -2.22
N LEU A 22 -1.85 -3.25 -1.77
CA LEU A 22 -2.40 -2.65 -0.55
C LEU A 22 -3.90 -2.42 -0.62
N ARG A 23 -4.44 -2.06 -1.79
CA ARG A 23 -5.88 -1.90 -1.99
C ARG A 23 -6.68 -3.13 -1.54
N ASP A 24 -6.17 -4.33 -1.82
CA ASP A 24 -6.87 -5.58 -1.50
C ASP A 24 -6.67 -6.01 -0.02
N HIS A 25 -5.77 -5.35 0.71
CA HIS A 25 -5.45 -5.63 2.11
C HIS A 25 -6.01 -4.60 3.10
N VAL A 26 -6.09 -3.34 2.70
CA VAL A 26 -6.53 -2.22 3.56
C VAL A 26 -8.02 -2.32 3.86
N ARG A 27 -8.38 -2.07 5.11
CA ARG A 27 -9.76 -2.04 5.60
C ARG A 27 -10.09 -0.69 6.20
N GLU A 28 -11.38 -0.43 6.37
CA GLU A 28 -11.84 0.73 7.12
C GLU A 28 -11.23 0.73 8.53
N GLY A 29 -10.68 1.89 8.93
CA GLY A 29 -9.98 2.06 10.21
C GLY A 29 -8.48 1.81 10.18
N ASP A 30 -7.92 1.30 9.08
CA ASP A 30 -6.47 1.10 8.96
C ASP A 30 -5.71 2.42 8.74
N LEU A 31 -4.48 2.48 9.27
CA LEU A 31 -3.50 3.54 8.99
C LEU A 31 -2.41 3.02 8.06
N VAL A 32 -2.24 3.68 6.91
CA VAL A 32 -1.17 3.39 5.94
C VAL A 32 -0.11 4.49 5.98
N ILE A 33 1.17 4.11 6.05
CA ILE A 33 2.31 5.03 6.03
C ILE A 33 3.23 4.65 4.87
N THR A 34 3.50 5.59 3.98
CA THR A 34 4.54 5.47 2.95
C THR A 34 5.83 6.11 3.45
N LEU A 35 6.96 5.40 3.33
CA LEU A 35 8.26 5.87 3.84
C LEU A 35 9.38 5.59 2.84
N GLY A 36 10.19 6.62 2.58
CA GLY A 36 11.32 6.56 1.65
C GLY A 36 11.59 7.93 1.03
N ALA A 37 12.85 8.22 0.71
CA ALA A 37 13.28 9.53 0.22
C ALA A 37 13.09 9.74 -1.30
N GLY A 38 12.35 8.85 -1.96
CA GLY A 38 12.21 8.83 -3.41
C GLY A 38 10.75 8.91 -3.86
N SER A 39 10.41 8.09 -4.84
CA SER A 39 9.10 8.06 -5.48
C SER A 39 7.97 7.41 -4.66
N VAL A 40 8.22 7.04 -3.40
CA VAL A 40 7.26 6.25 -2.61
C VAL A 40 5.93 6.99 -2.37
N HIS A 41 5.93 8.32 -2.38
CA HIS A 41 4.71 9.13 -2.26
C HIS A 41 3.68 8.77 -3.35
N ARG A 42 4.13 8.39 -4.56
CA ARG A 42 3.25 8.02 -5.67
C ARG A 42 2.36 6.82 -5.37
N ALA A 43 2.86 5.85 -4.59
CA ALA A 43 2.04 4.71 -4.16
C ALA A 43 0.89 5.13 -3.25
N GLY A 44 1.10 6.15 -2.40
CA GLY A 44 0.03 6.70 -1.55
C GLY A 44 -1.06 7.37 -2.38
N ASP A 45 -0.67 8.21 -3.34
CA ASP A 45 -1.61 8.91 -4.23
C ASP A 45 -2.43 7.93 -5.09
N GLN A 46 -1.77 6.90 -5.64
CA GLN A 46 -2.43 5.84 -6.40
C GLN A 46 -3.38 5.01 -5.52
N LEU A 47 -2.97 4.61 -4.32
CA LEU A 47 -3.82 3.86 -3.39
C LEU A 47 -5.08 4.63 -3.03
N LEU A 48 -4.98 5.93 -2.74
CA LEU A 48 -6.14 6.78 -2.44
C LEU A 48 -7.12 6.86 -3.62
N THR A 49 -6.60 6.85 -4.85
CA THR A 49 -7.42 6.86 -6.06
C THR A 49 -8.20 5.55 -6.19
N LEU A 50 -7.50 4.42 -6.06
CA LEU A 50 -8.09 3.08 -6.11
C LEU A 50 -9.17 2.86 -5.05
N LEU A 51 -8.93 3.27 -3.80
CA LEU A 51 -9.90 3.11 -2.72
C LEU A 51 -11.16 3.97 -2.93
N ARG A 52 -11.02 5.17 -3.49
CA ARG A 52 -12.18 6.01 -3.85
C ARG A 52 -12.99 5.38 -4.95
N GLU A 53 -12.35 4.87 -6.00
CA GLU A 53 -13.03 4.18 -7.10
C GLU A 53 -13.76 2.92 -6.61
N GLN A 54 -13.14 2.14 -5.72
CA GLN A 54 -13.77 0.98 -5.09
C GLN A 54 -14.98 1.36 -4.23
N GLY A 55 -14.87 2.43 -3.44
CA GLY A 55 -15.98 2.94 -2.63
C GLY A 55 -17.15 3.42 -3.49
N LEU A 56 -16.87 4.07 -4.63
CA LEU A 56 -17.88 4.49 -5.60
C LEU A 56 -18.55 3.32 -6.33
N ALA A 57 -17.81 2.23 -6.59
CA ALA A 57 -18.36 1.03 -7.25
C ALA A 57 -19.26 0.18 -6.32
N GLN A 58 -19.20 0.41 -5.00
CA GLN A 58 -19.97 -0.34 -4.00
C GLN A 58 -21.20 0.41 -3.45
N GLY A 59 -21.46 1.65 -3.89
CA GLY A 59 -22.63 2.46 -3.54
C GLY A 59 -23.64 2.53 -4.67
#